data_AF-A0A4R0GDA1-F1
#
_entry.id   AF-A0A4R0GDA1-F1
#
_cell.length_a   1.000
_cell.length_b   1.000
_cell.length_c   1.000
_cell.angle_alpha   90.00
_cell.angle_beta   90.00
_cell.angle_gamma   90.00
#
_symmetry.space_group_name_H-M   'P 1'
#
loop_
_entity.id
_entity.type
_entity.pdbx_description
1 polymer ?
#
loop_
_entity_poly.entity_id
_entity_poly.type
_entity_poly.pdbx_seq_one_letter_code
_entity_poly.pdbx_strand_id
1 'polypeptide(L)'
;MIKFKALPFVLLIYSISAFSSVTDDDFDRCSQFLDKIVASSNASLIKELKVNRSLIKADVDSVSGNDINAKVQFNKSQSTDTPGEGFLLWVKYDYLKFNLEDVTIDPDNPEKLSFDNRYASVYLNCLNKKVIFKVNGDSRLQFYKDDKLSTPENGVFILPGEYVEVERNSGSASYVKYQAKDGVVYSSWVDSSRIQKYSPGTIKH
;
A
#
# COMPACT_ATOMS: atom_id res chain seq x y z
N MET A 1 27.79 -29.22 61.13
CA MET A 1 26.42 -28.93 60.63
C MET A 1 26.47 -27.66 59.79
N ILE A 2 26.49 -27.75 58.47
CA ILE A 2 26.48 -26.59 57.56
C ILE A 2 25.16 -26.65 56.78
N LYS A 3 24.28 -25.67 56.98
CA LYS A 3 23.02 -25.54 56.23
C LYS A 3 23.27 -24.68 54.99
N PHE A 4 23.30 -25.30 53.81
CA PHE A 4 23.24 -24.58 52.54
C PHE A 4 21.80 -24.09 52.30
N LYS A 5 21.61 -22.77 52.25
CA LYS A 5 20.38 -22.16 51.72
C LYS A 5 20.48 -22.15 50.19
N ALA A 6 19.63 -22.93 49.54
CA ALA A 6 19.45 -22.84 48.09
C ALA A 6 18.75 -21.52 47.74
N LEU A 7 19.38 -20.72 46.88
CA LEU A 7 18.81 -19.49 46.32
C LEU A 7 18.05 -19.87 45.04
N PRO A 8 16.76 -19.49 44.87
CA PRO A 8 16.04 -19.80 43.65
C PRO A 8 16.54 -18.90 42.52
N PHE A 9 17.12 -19.51 41.49
CA PHE A 9 17.52 -18.85 40.26
C PHE A 9 16.24 -18.53 39.46
N VAL A 10 15.77 -17.30 39.56
CA VAL A 10 14.64 -16.79 38.77
C VAL A 10 15.11 -16.65 37.33
N LEU A 11 14.77 -17.62 36.48
CA LEU A 11 14.92 -17.53 35.03
C LEU A 11 13.95 -16.48 34.49
N LEU A 12 14.45 -15.26 34.29
CA LEU A 12 13.81 -14.22 33.49
C LEU A 12 13.78 -14.69 32.03
N ILE A 13 12.68 -15.32 31.64
CA ILE A 13 12.37 -15.62 30.25
C ILE A 13 12.01 -14.28 29.61
N TYR A 14 13.01 -13.59 29.06
CA TYR A 14 12.76 -12.46 28.16
C TYR A 14 11.96 -13.02 26.98
N SER A 15 10.66 -12.73 26.96
CA SER A 15 9.83 -12.93 25.78
C SER A 15 10.37 -12.00 24.71
N ILE A 16 11.19 -12.53 23.80
CA ILE A 16 11.58 -11.81 22.59
C ILE A 16 10.28 -11.68 21.79
N SER A 17 9.64 -10.52 21.91
CA SER A 17 8.60 -10.12 20.97
C SER A 17 9.24 -10.19 19.59
N ALA A 18 8.88 -11.22 18.81
CA ALA A 18 9.26 -11.28 17.42
C ALA A 18 8.63 -10.07 16.74
N PHE A 19 9.40 -8.97 16.62
CA PHE A 19 9.06 -7.91 15.70
C PHE A 19 9.05 -8.58 14.33
N SER A 20 7.85 -8.76 13.77
CA SER A 20 7.72 -9.27 12.41
C SER A 20 8.30 -8.21 11.47
N SER A 21 9.59 -8.34 11.15
CA SER A 21 10.22 -7.52 10.13
C SER A 21 9.56 -7.80 8.78
N VAL A 22 9.46 -6.77 7.95
CA VAL A 22 9.08 -6.91 6.55
C VAL A 22 10.19 -7.68 5.83
N THR A 23 9.82 -8.67 5.01
CA THR A 23 10.76 -9.50 4.25
C THR A 23 10.70 -9.21 2.75
N ASP A 24 11.68 -9.69 1.98
CA ASP A 24 11.67 -9.59 0.51
C ASP A 24 10.38 -10.19 -0.10
N ASP A 25 9.94 -11.36 0.38
CA ASP A 25 8.65 -11.96 0.00
C ASP A 25 7.44 -11.04 0.25
N ASP A 26 7.49 -10.17 1.27
CA ASP A 26 6.43 -9.21 1.53
C ASP A 26 6.44 -8.08 0.49
N PHE A 27 7.62 -7.60 0.08
CA PHE A 27 7.76 -6.60 -0.98
C PHE A 27 7.26 -7.14 -2.32
N ASP A 28 7.64 -8.37 -2.69
CA ASP A 28 7.18 -9.03 -3.91
C ASP A 28 5.65 -9.19 -3.94
N ARG A 29 5.09 -9.71 -2.84
CA ARG A 29 3.64 -9.88 -2.68
C ARG A 29 2.90 -8.54 -2.77
N CYS A 30 3.49 -7.46 -2.28
CA CYS A 30 2.85 -6.15 -2.19
C CYS A 30 3.21 -5.20 -3.35
N SER A 31 4.08 -5.62 -4.27
CA SER A 31 4.65 -4.85 -5.41
C SER A 31 3.62 -4.08 -6.21
N GLN A 32 2.46 -4.67 -6.49
CA GLN A 32 1.36 -4.03 -7.21
C GLN A 32 0.87 -2.70 -6.59
N PHE A 33 1.09 -2.45 -5.30
CA PHE A 33 0.76 -1.17 -4.68
C PHE A 33 1.88 -0.15 -4.85
N LEU A 34 3.14 -0.60 -4.83
CA LEU A 34 4.28 0.23 -5.24
C LEU A 34 4.13 0.68 -6.69
N ASP A 35 3.68 -0.21 -7.60
CA ASP A 35 3.30 0.14 -8.97
C ASP A 35 2.29 1.30 -8.99
N LYS A 36 1.25 1.26 -8.15
CA LYS A 36 0.24 2.33 -8.07
C LYS A 36 0.81 3.63 -7.52
N ILE A 37 1.69 3.55 -6.52
CA ILE A 37 2.37 4.72 -5.94
C ILE A 37 3.17 5.42 -7.05
N VAL A 38 4.09 4.71 -7.71
CA VAL A 38 4.92 5.32 -8.77
C VAL A 38 4.09 5.75 -9.97
N ALA A 39 3.11 4.95 -10.39
CA ALA A 39 2.25 5.25 -11.55
C ALA A 39 1.32 6.44 -11.30
N SER A 40 1.00 6.75 -10.04
CA SER A 40 0.19 7.92 -9.66
C SER A 40 1.03 9.18 -9.44
N SER A 41 2.36 9.07 -9.48
CA SER A 41 3.24 10.19 -9.21
C SER A 41 3.17 11.30 -10.28
N ASN A 42 3.78 12.43 -9.95
CA ASN A 42 4.00 13.57 -10.82
C ASN A 42 5.34 13.53 -11.59
N ALA A 43 6.05 12.40 -11.62
CA ALA A 43 7.33 12.27 -12.31
C ALA A 43 7.25 12.76 -13.78
N SER A 44 8.20 13.61 -14.18
CA SER A 44 8.16 14.35 -15.45
C SER A 44 8.08 13.42 -16.66
N LEU A 45 8.88 12.36 -16.70
CA LEU A 45 8.92 11.42 -17.82
C LEU A 45 7.61 10.63 -18.03
N ILE A 46 6.85 10.35 -16.96
CA ILE A 46 5.51 9.74 -17.09
C ILE A 46 4.58 10.66 -17.88
N LYS A 47 4.63 11.97 -17.61
CA LYS A 47 3.80 12.99 -18.24
C LYS A 47 4.25 13.28 -19.67
N GLU A 48 5.56 13.47 -19.88
CA GLU A 48 6.14 13.85 -21.18
C GLU A 48 5.96 12.74 -22.21
N LEU A 49 6.23 11.49 -21.83
CA LEU A 49 6.10 10.33 -22.72
C LEU A 49 4.66 9.83 -22.85
N LYS A 50 3.71 10.45 -22.14
CA LYS A 50 2.28 10.06 -22.12
C LYS A 50 2.08 8.56 -21.86
N VAL A 51 2.87 8.01 -20.94
CA VAL A 51 2.84 6.58 -20.63
C VAL A 51 1.48 6.21 -20.08
N ASN A 52 0.93 5.09 -20.57
CA ASN A 52 -0.25 4.52 -19.93
C ASN A 52 0.11 4.06 -18.52
N ARG A 53 -0.43 4.76 -17.51
CA ARG A 53 -0.17 4.50 -16.08
C ARG A 53 -0.50 3.07 -15.65
N SER A 54 -1.37 2.35 -16.37
CA SER A 54 -1.65 0.93 -16.06
C SER A 54 -0.52 -0.03 -16.44
N LEU A 55 0.44 0.41 -17.24
CA LEU A 55 1.58 -0.38 -17.72
C LEU A 55 2.87 -0.09 -16.95
N ILE A 56 2.85 0.90 -16.06
CA ILE A 56 4.00 1.29 -15.24
C ILE A 56 4.21 0.25 -14.15
N LYS A 57 5.48 -0.13 -13.97
CA LYS A 57 5.97 -1.10 -13.00
C LYS A 57 7.13 -0.52 -12.21
N ALA A 58 7.19 -0.84 -10.92
CA ALA A 58 8.34 -0.61 -10.07
C ALA A 58 9.01 -1.94 -9.76
N ASP A 59 10.23 -2.14 -10.26
CA ASP A 59 11.05 -3.30 -9.98
C ASP A 59 11.97 -2.99 -8.80
N VAL A 60 11.84 -3.72 -7.70
CA VAL A 60 12.59 -3.47 -6.47
C VAL A 60 14.02 -3.97 -6.66
N ASP A 61 14.98 -3.07 -6.55
CA ASP A 61 16.41 -3.39 -6.67
C ASP A 61 17.03 -3.68 -5.30
N SER A 62 16.73 -2.84 -4.31
CA SER A 62 17.26 -3.01 -2.96
C SER A 62 16.37 -2.37 -1.91
N VAL A 63 16.46 -2.89 -0.69
CA VAL A 63 15.80 -2.34 0.50
C VAL A 63 16.83 -2.12 1.59
N SER A 64 16.82 -0.94 2.19
CA SER A 64 17.70 -0.57 3.31
C SER A 64 16.90 0.16 4.38
N GLY A 65 16.71 -0.49 5.54
CA GLY A 65 15.82 0.03 6.57
C GLY A 65 14.39 0.16 6.05
N ASN A 66 13.90 1.40 5.95
CA ASN A 66 12.54 1.69 5.44
C ASN A 66 12.54 2.17 3.98
N ASP A 67 13.71 2.30 3.37
CA ASP A 67 13.86 2.83 2.02
C ASP A 67 13.88 1.68 1.02
N ILE A 68 13.01 1.80 0.01
CA ILE A 68 12.94 0.90 -1.14
C ILE A 68 13.52 1.65 -2.34
N ASN A 69 14.59 1.12 -2.93
CA ASN A 69 15.10 1.58 -4.21
C ASN A 69 14.49 0.72 -5.31
N ALA A 70 13.90 1.37 -6.32
CA ALA A 70 13.24 0.67 -7.40
C ALA A 70 13.47 1.33 -8.75
N LYS A 71 13.60 0.49 -9.79
CA LYS A 71 13.61 0.90 -11.19
C LYS A 71 12.16 0.99 -11.69
N VAL A 72 11.76 2.16 -12.16
CA VAL A 72 10.44 2.39 -12.75
C VAL A 72 10.52 2.24 -14.26
N GLN A 73 9.66 1.39 -14.82
CA GLN A 73 9.61 1.07 -16.24
C GLN A 73 8.18 0.88 -16.73
N PHE A 74 7.97 0.80 -18.05
CA PHE A 74 6.68 0.42 -18.62
C PHE A 74 6.81 -0.68 -19.67
N ASN A 75 5.88 -1.63 -19.61
CA ASN A 75 5.78 -2.70 -20.60
C ASN A 75 5.04 -2.17 -21.83
N LYS A 76 5.77 -1.71 -22.84
CA LYS A 76 5.20 -1.58 -24.19
C LYS A 76 5.37 -2.93 -24.87
N SER A 77 4.31 -3.47 -25.45
CA SER A 77 4.40 -4.58 -26.41
C SER A 77 5.54 -4.28 -27.36
N GLN A 78 6.56 -5.14 -27.39
CA GLN A 78 7.78 -4.91 -28.15
C GLN A 78 7.40 -4.62 -29.60
N SER A 79 7.65 -3.40 -30.06
CA SER A 79 7.81 -3.16 -31.48
C SER A 79 9.12 -3.86 -31.87
N THR A 80 9.12 -4.62 -32.98
CA THR A 80 10.34 -5.23 -33.53
C THR A 80 11.46 -4.22 -33.77
N ASP A 81 11.09 -2.94 -33.86
CA ASP A 81 11.99 -1.85 -34.26
C ASP A 81 12.55 -1.07 -33.05
N THR A 82 12.13 -1.41 -31.82
CA THR A 82 12.66 -0.78 -30.59
C THR A 82 12.62 -1.78 -29.44
N PRO A 83 13.57 -2.73 -29.39
CA PRO A 83 13.67 -3.67 -28.28
C PRO A 83 14.22 -2.94 -27.05
N GLY A 84 13.33 -2.53 -26.15
CA GLY A 84 13.70 -1.97 -24.86
C GLY A 84 12.47 -1.81 -23.97
N GLU A 85 12.52 -2.39 -22.77
CA GLU A 85 11.66 -1.95 -21.66
C GLU A 85 11.85 -0.44 -21.50
N GLY A 86 10.76 0.31 -21.53
CA GLY A 86 10.81 1.76 -21.46
C GLY A 86 11.16 2.17 -20.03
N PHE A 87 12.46 2.33 -19.75
CA PHE A 87 12.93 2.92 -18.49
C PHE A 87 12.35 4.33 -18.32
N LEU A 88 11.91 4.64 -17.11
CA LEU A 88 11.38 5.95 -16.76
C LEU A 88 12.27 6.65 -15.73
N LEU A 89 12.48 6.06 -14.56
CA LEU A 89 13.26 6.68 -13.50
C LEU A 89 13.70 5.64 -12.47
N TRP A 90 14.69 6.01 -11.66
CA TRP A 90 14.97 5.36 -10.38
C TRP A 90 14.26 6.12 -9.26
N VAL A 91 13.63 5.38 -8.36
CA VAL A 91 12.98 5.97 -7.18
C VAL A 91 13.54 5.42 -5.89
N LYS A 92 13.53 6.26 -4.86
CA LYS A 92 13.65 5.85 -3.46
C LYS A 92 12.33 6.14 -2.74
N TYR A 93 11.77 5.15 -2.07
CA TYR A 93 10.50 5.26 -1.37
C TYR A 93 10.63 4.85 0.10
N ASP A 94 10.40 5.79 1.02
CA ASP A 94 10.30 5.52 2.46
C ASP A 94 8.85 5.08 2.77
N TYR A 95 8.65 3.78 2.98
CA TYR A 95 7.30 3.21 3.15
C TYR A 95 6.68 3.49 4.53
N LEU A 96 7.42 4.05 5.49
CA LEU A 96 6.87 4.49 6.77
C LEU A 96 6.48 5.98 6.76
N LYS A 97 7.26 6.82 6.06
CA LYS A 97 6.99 8.26 5.93
C LYS A 97 6.19 8.65 4.71
N PHE A 98 5.93 7.71 3.80
CA PHE A 98 5.23 7.93 2.54
C PHE A 98 5.89 9.01 1.68
N ASN A 99 7.22 8.96 1.61
CA ASN A 99 8.03 9.89 0.84
C ASN A 99 8.56 9.19 -0.41
N LEU A 100 8.29 9.75 -1.59
CA LEU A 100 8.77 9.23 -2.87
C LEU A 100 9.73 10.26 -3.48
N GLU A 101 10.91 9.80 -3.85
CA GLU A 101 11.98 10.62 -4.40
C GLU A 101 12.46 10.05 -5.73
N ASP A 102 12.64 10.89 -6.74
CA ASP A 102 13.36 10.58 -7.97
C ASP A 102 14.85 10.78 -7.73
N VAL A 103 15.61 9.70 -7.88
CA VAL A 103 17.06 9.65 -7.67
C VAL A 103 17.83 9.46 -8.98
N THR A 104 17.19 9.67 -10.13
CA THR A 104 17.76 9.34 -11.45
C THR A 104 18.92 10.25 -11.83
N ILE A 105 18.78 11.56 -11.62
CA ILE A 105 19.75 12.58 -12.12
C ILE A 105 20.77 12.91 -11.04
N ASP A 106 20.31 13.20 -9.82
CA ASP A 106 21.15 13.62 -8.69
C ASP A 106 20.69 12.89 -7.43
N PRO A 107 21.29 11.72 -7.10
CA PRO A 107 20.96 10.96 -5.90
C PRO A 107 21.26 11.69 -4.58
N ASP A 108 22.18 12.66 -4.60
CA ASP A 108 22.57 13.43 -3.41
C ASP A 108 21.58 14.57 -3.11
N ASN A 109 20.88 15.05 -4.14
CA ASN A 109 19.79 16.03 -4.03
C ASN A 109 18.56 15.59 -4.83
N PRO A 110 17.84 14.56 -4.35
CA PRO A 110 16.77 13.94 -5.12
C PRO A 110 15.52 14.82 -5.22
N GLU A 111 14.78 14.67 -6.32
CA GLU A 111 13.52 15.39 -6.53
C GLU A 111 12.39 14.71 -5.77
N LYS A 112 11.72 15.44 -4.88
CA LYS A 112 10.55 14.92 -4.18
C LYS A 112 9.32 14.85 -5.09
N LEU A 113 8.73 13.67 -5.20
CA LEU A 113 7.55 13.40 -5.98
C LEU A 113 6.28 13.44 -5.12
N SER A 114 5.20 13.96 -5.71
CA SER A 114 3.84 13.84 -5.18
C SER A 114 3.10 12.70 -5.87
N PHE A 115 2.23 12.00 -5.16
CA PHE A 115 1.49 10.84 -5.66
C PHE A 115 0.15 10.68 -4.93
N ASP A 116 -0.69 9.73 -5.37
CA ASP A 116 -1.98 9.43 -4.72
C ASP A 116 -1.76 8.65 -3.41
N ASN A 117 -1.84 9.38 -2.30
CA ASN A 117 -1.43 8.88 -0.98
C ASN A 117 -2.33 7.76 -0.43
N ARG A 118 -3.48 7.49 -1.07
CA ARG A 118 -4.35 6.37 -0.72
C ARG A 118 -3.65 5.02 -0.88
N TYR A 119 -2.73 4.90 -1.83
CA TYR A 119 -2.00 3.66 -2.07
C TYR A 119 -0.91 3.40 -1.02
N ALA A 120 -0.37 4.44 -0.38
CA ALA A 120 0.68 4.29 0.62
C ALA A 120 0.19 3.56 1.88
N SER A 121 -0.98 3.93 2.38
CA SER A 121 -1.59 3.24 3.54
C SER A 121 -1.87 1.76 3.22
N VAL A 122 -2.39 1.48 2.02
CA VAL A 122 -2.69 0.11 1.58
C VAL A 122 -1.42 -0.71 1.43
N TYR A 123 -0.36 -0.12 0.88
CA TYR A 123 0.95 -0.77 0.76
C TYR A 123 1.53 -1.10 2.13
N LEU A 124 1.54 -0.15 3.06
CA LEU A 124 2.00 -0.39 4.44
C LEU A 124 1.18 -1.48 5.13
N ASN A 125 -0.14 -1.48 4.98
CA ASN A 125 -1.00 -2.53 5.52
C ASN A 125 -0.68 -3.91 4.90
N CYS A 126 -0.37 -3.97 3.61
CA CYS A 126 0.07 -5.18 2.92
C CYS A 126 1.39 -5.73 3.48
N LEU A 127 2.40 -4.88 3.65
CA LEU A 127 3.70 -5.25 4.20
C LEU A 127 3.56 -5.78 5.63
N ASN A 128 2.67 -5.16 6.42
CA ASN A 128 2.33 -5.60 7.77
C ASN A 128 1.37 -6.80 7.82
N LYS A 129 1.14 -7.49 6.69
CA LYS A 129 0.31 -8.70 6.60
C LYS A 129 -1.13 -8.49 7.10
N LYS A 130 -1.62 -7.25 7.10
CA LYS A 130 -3.02 -6.95 7.43
C LYS A 130 -3.93 -7.35 6.27
N VAL A 131 -5.17 -7.69 6.60
CA VAL A 131 -6.19 -7.96 5.59
C VAL A 131 -6.51 -6.67 4.85
N ILE A 132 -6.45 -6.72 3.52
CA ILE A 132 -6.79 -5.59 2.66
C ILE A 132 -8.22 -5.79 2.18
N PHE A 133 -9.00 -4.72 2.19
CA PHE A 133 -10.34 -4.72 1.64
C PHE A 133 -10.45 -3.76 0.46
N LYS A 134 -11.18 -4.19 -0.56
CA LYS A 134 -11.40 -3.45 -1.80
C LYS A 134 -12.89 -3.37 -2.08
N VAL A 135 -13.34 -2.20 -2.52
CA VAL A 135 -14.73 -1.98 -2.93
C VAL A 135 -14.96 -2.66 -4.29
N ASN A 136 -15.99 -3.51 -4.38
CA ASN A 136 -16.39 -4.19 -5.60
C ASN A 136 -17.65 -3.54 -6.23
N GLY A 137 -18.10 -4.07 -7.38
CA GLY A 137 -19.29 -3.60 -8.12
C GLY A 137 -19.01 -2.41 -9.03
N ASP A 138 -20.05 -1.88 -9.69
CA ASP A 138 -19.88 -0.90 -10.79
C ASP A 138 -20.39 0.51 -10.45
N SER A 139 -20.84 0.72 -9.22
CA SER A 139 -21.44 1.98 -8.76
C SER A 139 -20.77 2.53 -7.51
N ARG A 140 -20.98 3.82 -7.24
CA ARG A 140 -20.52 4.49 -6.02
C ARG A 140 -21.07 3.77 -4.78
N LEU A 141 -20.20 3.51 -3.81
CA LEU A 141 -20.57 2.96 -2.51
C LEU A 141 -20.95 4.10 -1.56
N GLN A 142 -22.21 4.09 -1.14
CA GLN A 142 -22.82 5.10 -0.27
C GLN A 142 -22.44 4.92 1.20
N PHE A 143 -22.13 6.02 1.89
CA PHE A 143 -21.99 6.05 3.34
C PHE A 143 -23.34 6.23 4.06
N TYR A 144 -23.46 5.65 5.26
CA TYR A 144 -24.65 5.70 6.09
C TYR A 144 -24.31 6.02 7.54
N LYS A 145 -25.13 6.85 8.18
CA LYS A 145 -24.93 7.26 9.58
C LYS A 145 -25.19 6.13 10.58
N ASP A 146 -25.89 5.09 10.17
CA ASP A 146 -26.34 3.97 10.99
C ASP A 146 -26.06 2.62 10.32
N ASP A 147 -25.93 1.58 11.14
CA ASP A 147 -25.65 0.21 10.72
C ASP A 147 -26.86 -0.51 10.12
N LYS A 148 -28.04 0.11 10.14
CA LYS A 148 -29.23 -0.37 9.43
C LYS A 148 -29.26 0.13 7.98
N LEU A 149 -28.27 0.92 7.56
CA LEU A 149 -28.16 1.51 6.22
C LEU A 149 -29.41 2.33 5.85
N SER A 150 -30.02 2.98 6.84
CA SER A 150 -31.30 3.68 6.67
C SER A 150 -31.12 5.18 6.40
N THR A 151 -30.05 5.78 6.91
CA THR A 151 -29.79 7.22 6.79
C THR A 151 -28.54 7.49 5.96
N PRO A 152 -28.66 7.78 4.66
CA PRO A 152 -27.49 8.04 3.81
C PRO A 152 -26.80 9.37 4.17
N GLU A 153 -25.48 9.41 4.01
CA GLU A 153 -24.67 10.62 4.10
C GLU A 153 -24.50 11.28 2.72
N ASN A 154 -24.91 12.54 2.60
CA ASN A 154 -24.84 13.22 1.31
C ASN A 154 -23.42 13.69 0.98
N GLY A 155 -23.05 13.56 -0.30
CA GLY A 155 -21.82 14.15 -0.85
C GLY A 155 -20.55 13.35 -0.68
N VAL A 156 -20.59 12.20 0.02
CA VAL A 156 -19.42 11.34 0.24
C VAL A 156 -19.74 9.92 -0.19
N PHE A 157 -18.87 9.34 -1.01
CA PHE A 157 -18.97 7.96 -1.49
C PHE A 157 -17.59 7.41 -1.83
N ILE A 158 -17.50 6.08 -1.93
CA ILE A 158 -16.29 5.38 -2.34
C ILE A 158 -16.47 4.86 -3.77
N LEU A 159 -15.45 4.99 -4.62
CA LEU A 159 -15.54 4.44 -5.98
C LEU A 159 -15.19 2.94 -5.99
N PRO A 160 -15.76 2.18 -6.93
CA PRO A 160 -15.29 0.83 -7.23
C PRO A 160 -13.78 0.74 -7.40
N GLY A 161 -13.20 -0.30 -6.82
CA GLY A 161 -11.78 -0.58 -6.88
C GLY A 161 -10.91 0.18 -5.88
N GLU A 162 -11.48 1.10 -5.11
CA GLU A 162 -10.78 1.76 -4.00
C GLU A 162 -10.69 0.85 -2.78
N TYR A 163 -9.75 1.17 -1.89
CA TYR A 163 -9.43 0.36 -0.72
C TYR A 163 -9.95 1.01 0.55
N VAL A 164 -10.32 0.18 1.52
CA VAL A 164 -10.84 0.62 2.82
C VAL A 164 -10.25 -0.22 3.95
N GLU A 165 -10.26 0.33 5.15
CA GLU A 165 -10.04 -0.42 6.38
C GLU A 165 -11.41 -0.73 6.99
N VAL A 166 -11.66 -2.01 7.33
CA VAL A 166 -12.89 -2.41 8.03
C VAL A 166 -12.60 -2.44 9.52
N GLU A 167 -13.28 -1.59 10.30
CA GLU A 167 -13.08 -1.50 11.75
C GLU A 167 -14.02 -2.43 12.52
N ARG A 168 -15.28 -2.55 12.08
CA ARG A 168 -16.29 -3.43 12.68
C ARG A 168 -17.38 -3.79 11.68
N ASN A 169 -18.09 -4.88 11.96
CA ASN A 169 -19.24 -5.35 11.18
C ASN A 169 -20.48 -5.42 12.09
N SER A 170 -21.66 -5.14 11.53
CA SER A 170 -22.96 -5.27 12.17
C SER A 170 -23.99 -5.70 11.12
N GLY A 171 -24.46 -6.95 11.19
CA GLY A 171 -25.38 -7.50 10.21
C GLY A 171 -24.86 -7.41 8.77
N SER A 172 -25.58 -6.69 7.91
CA SER A 172 -25.22 -6.42 6.50
C SER A 172 -24.38 -5.15 6.30
N ALA A 173 -23.94 -4.49 7.37
CA ALA A 173 -23.18 -3.25 7.32
C ALA A 173 -21.76 -3.40 7.91
N SER A 174 -20.82 -2.70 7.28
CA SER A 174 -19.43 -2.59 7.75
C SER A 174 -19.15 -1.13 8.07
N TYR A 175 -18.58 -0.86 9.24
CA TYR A 175 -18.03 0.45 9.54
C TYR A 175 -16.62 0.50 8.99
N VAL A 176 -16.38 1.40 8.05
CA VAL A 176 -15.12 1.46 7.31
C VAL A 176 -14.46 2.82 7.47
N LYS A 177 -13.13 2.82 7.38
CA LYS A 177 -12.32 4.01 7.24
C LYS A 177 -11.79 4.08 5.81
N TYR A 178 -12.00 5.21 5.15
CA TYR A 178 -11.66 5.48 3.76
C TYR A 178 -10.89 6.78 3.67
N GLN A 179 -9.78 6.78 2.93
CA GLN A 179 -9.03 7.98 2.61
C GLN A 179 -9.36 8.40 1.18
N ALA A 180 -9.85 9.62 1.01
CA ALA A 180 -10.08 10.23 -0.30
C ALA A 180 -8.77 10.76 -0.91
N LYS A 181 -8.82 11.09 -2.20
CA LYS A 181 -7.64 11.50 -2.98
C LYS A 181 -7.00 12.80 -2.48
N ASP A 182 -7.80 13.68 -1.90
CA ASP A 182 -7.34 14.93 -1.27
C ASP A 182 -6.70 14.70 0.12
N GLY A 183 -6.71 13.47 0.61
CA GLY A 183 -6.18 13.08 1.91
C GLY A 183 -7.19 13.13 3.05
N VAL A 184 -8.43 13.58 2.82
CA VAL A 184 -9.48 13.57 3.84
C VAL A 184 -9.86 12.12 4.17
N VAL A 185 -9.98 11.83 5.45
CA VAL A 185 -10.37 10.50 5.94
C VAL A 185 -11.82 10.55 6.40
N TYR A 186 -12.62 9.64 5.84
CA TYR A 186 -14.02 9.42 6.18
C TYR A 186 -14.17 8.10 6.92
N SER A 187 -14.99 8.07 7.97
CA SER A 187 -15.33 6.85 8.69
C SER A 187 -16.84 6.77 8.88
N SER A 188 -17.48 5.75 8.30
CA SER A 188 -18.94 5.62 8.35
C SER A 188 -19.37 4.20 7.91
N TRP A 189 -20.67 3.89 8.01
CA TRP A 189 -21.21 2.60 7.64
C TRP A 189 -21.42 2.47 6.14
N VAL A 190 -21.15 1.30 5.59
CA VAL A 190 -21.38 0.94 4.20
C VAL A 190 -21.98 -0.46 4.11
N ASP A 191 -22.59 -0.78 2.96
CA ASP A 191 -23.07 -2.13 2.66
C ASP A 191 -21.89 -3.12 2.60
N SER A 192 -21.87 -4.10 3.50
CA SER A 192 -20.80 -5.10 3.60
C SER A 192 -20.66 -5.96 2.35
N SER A 193 -21.75 -6.18 1.60
CA SER A 193 -21.70 -6.97 0.36
C SER A 193 -20.79 -6.34 -0.70
N ARG A 194 -20.53 -5.04 -0.56
CA ARG A 194 -19.67 -4.25 -1.45
C ARG A 194 -18.20 -4.26 -1.07
N ILE A 195 -17.86 -4.91 0.05
CA ILE A 195 -16.50 -4.96 0.60
C ILE A 195 -15.94 -6.37 0.42
N GLN A 196 -14.91 -6.49 -0.42
CA GLN A 196 -14.26 -7.76 -0.72
C GLN A 196 -12.87 -7.83 -0.10
N LYS A 197 -12.55 -8.96 0.57
CA LYS A 197 -11.16 -9.26 0.94
C LYS A 197 -10.31 -9.33 -0.32
N TYR A 198 -9.23 -8.59 -0.34
CA TYR A 198 -8.30 -8.53 -1.44
C TYR A 198 -6.98 -9.19 -1.04
N SER A 199 -6.62 -10.23 -1.80
CA SER A 199 -5.33 -10.88 -1.68
C SER A 199 -4.46 -10.38 -2.83
N PRO A 200 -3.35 -9.69 -2.54
CA PRO A 200 -2.34 -9.39 -3.56
C PRO A 200 -1.89 -10.69 -4.22
N GLY A 201 -1.88 -10.72 -5.55
CA GLY A 201 -1.32 -11.86 -6.26
C GLY A 201 0.18 -11.92 -6.02
N THR A 202 0.73 -13.11 -5.79
CA THR A 202 2.18 -13.31 -5.88
C THR A 202 2.56 -13.18 -7.35
N ILE A 203 3.15 -12.06 -7.73
CA ILE A 203 3.78 -11.94 -9.05
C ILE A 203 5.14 -12.61 -8.90
N LYS A 204 5.24 -13.88 -9.32
CA LYS A 204 6.55 -14.49 -9.54
C LYS A 204 7.16 -13.78 -10.75
N HIS A 205 8.18 -12.97 -10.51
CA HIS A 205 9.07 -12.50 -11.57
C HIS A 205 9.90 -13.68 -12.11
#